data_AF-A0A377BPH2-F1
#
_entry.id   AF-A0A377BPH2-F1
#
_cell.length_a   1.000
_cell.length_b   1.000
_cell.length_c   1.000
_cell.angle_alpha   90.00
_cell.angle_beta   90.00
_cell.angle_gamma   90.00
#
_symmetry.space_group_name_H-M   'P 1'
#
loop_
_entity.id
_entity.type
_entity.pdbx_description
1 polymer ?
#
loop_
_entity_poly.entity_id
_entity_poly.type
_entity_poly.pdbx_seq_one_letter_code
_entity_poly.pdbx_strand_id
1 'polypeptide(L)'
;MATFWLVRVTPKGETQLTPEEKLLRAIFGEKASDVKDSSLRVPNGVSGTVIDVQVFTRDGVEKDKRALEIEEMQLKQAKKDLSEELQILEAGLFSRIRAVLVAGGVEAEKLDKLPRDRWLELGLTDEEKQNQLEQLAEQYDELKHEFEKKLEAKRRKITQGDDLAPGVLKIVKVYLAVKTPYPAW
;
A
#
# COMPACT_ATOMS: atom_id res chain seq x y z
N MET A 1 18.41 -11.48 -26.11
CA MET A 1 17.02 -11.92 -25.83
C MET A 1 16.23 -10.68 -25.42
N ALA A 2 15.10 -10.38 -26.07
CA ALA A 2 14.22 -9.31 -25.62
C ALA A 2 13.44 -9.81 -24.38
N THR A 3 13.68 -9.21 -23.22
CA THR A 3 12.97 -9.57 -21.98
C THR A 3 11.55 -9.01 -22.01
N PHE A 4 10.56 -9.85 -21.73
CA PHE A 4 9.16 -9.44 -21.61
C PHE A 4 8.88 -8.95 -20.18
N TRP A 5 8.14 -7.85 -20.03
CA TRP A 5 7.76 -7.30 -18.73
C TRP A 5 6.34 -7.63 -18.33
N LEU A 6 5.43 -7.52 -19.30
CA LEU A 6 4.02 -7.80 -19.12
C LEU A 6 3.53 -8.58 -20.33
N VAL A 7 3.01 -9.77 -20.09
CA VAL A 7 2.34 -10.54 -21.13
C VAL A 7 0.93 -9.98 -21.28
N ARG A 8 0.58 -9.53 -22.49
CA ARG A 8 -0.76 -9.06 -22.85
C ARG A 8 -1.16 -9.75 -24.14
N VAL A 9 -2.38 -10.26 -24.17
CA VAL A 9 -2.98 -10.87 -25.36
C VAL A 9 -4.21 -10.07 -25.75
N THR A 10 -4.39 -9.85 -27.04
CA THR A 10 -5.57 -9.17 -27.59
C THR A 10 -6.31 -10.13 -28.51
N PRO A 11 -7.64 -10.29 -28.39
CA PRO A 11 -8.40 -11.08 -29.36
C PRO A 11 -8.25 -10.46 -30.75
N LYS A 12 -8.02 -11.30 -31.76
CA LYS A 12 -8.07 -10.87 -33.16
C LYS A 12 -9.53 -10.84 -33.60
N GLY A 13 -9.91 -9.83 -34.40
CA GLY A 13 -11.21 -9.87 -35.09
C GLY A 13 -11.24 -11.02 -36.10
N GLU A 14 -12.42 -11.39 -36.59
CA GLU A 14 -12.59 -12.42 -37.62
C GLU A 14 -11.85 -12.02 -38.91
N THR A 15 -10.57 -12.38 -39.00
CA THR A 15 -9.76 -12.22 -40.20
C THR A 15 -10.02 -13.39 -41.13
N GLN A 16 -10.21 -13.12 -42.42
CA GLN A 16 -10.24 -14.18 -43.43
C GLN A 16 -8.87 -14.87 -43.44
N LEU A 17 -8.83 -16.09 -42.91
CA LEU A 17 -7.62 -16.91 -42.85
C LEU A 17 -7.22 -17.35 -44.26
N THR A 18 -5.91 -17.37 -44.54
CA THR A 18 -5.40 -17.93 -45.78
C THR A 18 -5.62 -19.45 -45.81
N PRO A 19 -5.62 -20.12 -46.98
CA PRO A 19 -5.76 -21.57 -47.07
C PRO A 19 -4.75 -22.35 -46.20
N GLU A 20 -3.52 -21.83 -46.05
CA GLU A 20 -2.48 -22.40 -45.20
C GLU A 20 -2.81 -22.27 -43.71
N GLU A 21 -3.32 -21.12 -43.27
CA GLU A 21 -3.76 -20.91 -41.89
C GLU A 21 -5.01 -21.74 -41.56
N LYS A 22 -5.91 -21.95 -42.53
CA LYS A 22 -7.05 -22.86 -42.41
C LYS A 22 -6.60 -24.31 -42.25
N LEU A 23 -5.59 -24.74 -43.01
CA LEU A 23 -5.01 -26.07 -42.89
C LEU A 23 -4.34 -26.27 -41.52
N LEU A 24 -3.58 -25.27 -41.05
CA LEU A 24 -2.97 -25.29 -39.72
C LEU A 24 -4.04 -25.32 -38.61
N ARG A 25 -5.12 -24.55 -38.74
CA ARG A 25 -6.26 -24.58 -37.82
C ARG A 25 -6.98 -25.94 -37.81
N ALA A 26 -7.03 -26.62 -38.96
CA ALA A 26 -7.60 -27.96 -39.06
C ALA A 26 -6.70 -29.06 -38.45
N ILE A 27 -5.38 -28.89 -38.51
CA ILE A 27 -4.40 -29.85 -37.96
C ILE A 27 -4.18 -29.64 -36.45
N PHE A 28 -4.11 -28.39 -35.99
CA PHE A 28 -3.77 -28.04 -34.60
C PHE A 28 -4.97 -27.56 -33.76
N GLY A 29 -6.16 -27.42 -34.36
CA GLY A 29 -7.38 -26.95 -33.70
C GLY A 29 -7.53 -25.42 -33.63
N GLU A 30 -8.75 -24.95 -33.33
CA GLU A 30 -9.13 -23.52 -33.37
C GLU A 30 -8.36 -22.61 -32.39
N LYS A 31 -7.89 -23.14 -31.26
CA LYS A 31 -7.47 -22.33 -30.10
C LYS A 31 -6.12 -21.62 -30.22
N ALA A 32 -5.34 -21.85 -31.29
CA ALA A 32 -3.97 -21.33 -31.38
C ALA A 32 -3.88 -19.93 -32.01
N SER A 33 -4.86 -19.48 -32.81
CA SER A 33 -4.67 -18.30 -33.68
C SER A 33 -5.51 -17.06 -33.34
N ASP A 34 -6.51 -17.20 -32.46
CA ASP A 34 -7.49 -16.14 -32.20
C ASP A 34 -6.96 -15.00 -31.30
N VAL A 35 -5.72 -15.11 -30.80
CA VAL A 35 -5.08 -14.09 -29.96
C VAL A 35 -3.79 -13.57 -30.60
N LYS A 36 -3.54 -12.27 -30.46
CA LYS A 36 -2.30 -11.60 -30.85
C LYS A 36 -1.51 -11.22 -29.60
N ASP A 37 -0.20 -11.48 -29.62
CA ASP A 37 0.72 -10.94 -28.60
C ASP A 37 0.78 -9.41 -28.70
N SER A 38 0.39 -8.73 -27.64
CA SER A 38 0.47 -7.28 -27.45
C SER A 38 1.24 -6.92 -26.18
N SER A 39 2.15 -7.81 -25.77
CA SER A 39 3.00 -7.68 -24.58
C SER A 39 3.87 -6.43 -24.55
N LEU A 40 4.16 -5.96 -23.34
CA LEU A 40 5.12 -4.88 -23.09
C LEU A 40 6.53 -5.45 -23.00
N ARG A 41 7.44 -4.88 -23.79
CA ARG A 41 8.85 -5.30 -23.90
C ARG A 41 9.79 -4.16 -23.56
N VAL A 42 11.01 -4.49 -23.14
CA VAL A 42 12.06 -3.47 -22.93
C VAL A 42 12.31 -2.75 -24.26
N PRO A 43 12.41 -1.41 -24.29
CA PRO A 43 12.95 -0.70 -25.44
C PRO A 43 14.35 -1.20 -25.80
N ASN A 44 14.65 -1.26 -27.10
CA ASN A 44 15.96 -1.70 -27.56
C ASN A 44 17.07 -0.76 -27.06
N GLY A 45 18.21 -1.34 -26.66
CA GLY A 45 19.37 -0.56 -26.19
C GLY A 45 19.30 -0.11 -24.73
N VAL A 46 18.21 -0.41 -24.01
CA VAL A 46 18.06 -0.10 -22.59
C VAL A 46 18.28 -1.37 -21.78
N SER A 47 19.09 -1.27 -20.72
CA SER A 47 19.33 -2.36 -19.77
C SER A 47 19.38 -1.80 -18.36
N GLY A 48 18.73 -2.47 -17.42
CA GLY A 48 18.61 -1.99 -16.04
C GLY A 48 17.86 -2.96 -15.15
N THR A 49 17.58 -2.52 -13.92
CA THR A 49 16.90 -3.32 -12.90
C THR A 49 15.49 -2.81 -12.65
N VAL A 50 14.52 -3.72 -12.55
CA VAL A 50 13.16 -3.39 -12.12
C VAL A 50 13.21 -2.90 -10.68
N ILE A 51 12.75 -1.68 -10.42
CA ILE A 51 12.71 -1.14 -9.05
C ILE A 51 11.32 -1.19 -8.43
N ASP A 52 10.28 -0.99 -9.24
CA ASP A 52 8.89 -0.96 -8.76
C ASP A 52 7.91 -1.37 -9.87
N VAL A 53 6.78 -1.96 -9.47
CA VAL A 53 5.67 -2.35 -10.35
C VAL A 53 4.37 -1.92 -9.70
N GLN A 54 3.63 -1.05 -10.39
CA GLN A 54 2.32 -0.57 -9.96
C GLN A 54 1.24 -1.11 -10.87
N VAL A 55 0.20 -1.66 -10.28
CA VAL A 55 -0.94 -2.23 -10.98
C VAL A 55 -2.17 -1.40 -10.64
N PHE A 56 -2.75 -0.77 -11.66
CA PHE A 56 -3.99 -0.01 -11.55
C PHE A 56 -5.12 -0.85 -12.14
N THR A 57 -6.21 -1.01 -11.39
CA THR A 57 -7.34 -1.85 -11.80
C THR A 57 -8.61 -1.02 -11.71
N ARG A 58 -9.39 -0.98 -12.80
CA ARG A 58 -10.67 -0.27 -12.79
C ARG A 58 -11.63 -0.91 -11.77
N ASP A 59 -12.45 -0.06 -11.17
CA ASP A 59 -13.50 -0.51 -10.26
C ASP A 59 -14.48 -1.49 -10.94
N GLY A 60 -14.84 -2.56 -10.23
CA GLY A 60 -15.68 -3.66 -10.74
C GLY A 60 -14.96 -4.70 -11.61
N VAL A 61 -13.66 -4.56 -11.88
CA VAL A 61 -12.85 -5.62 -12.52
C VAL A 61 -12.20 -6.48 -11.43
N GLU A 62 -12.23 -7.80 -11.60
CA GLU A 62 -11.59 -8.73 -10.66
C GLU A 62 -10.08 -8.51 -10.63
N LYS A 63 -9.52 -8.41 -9.42
CA LYS A 63 -8.09 -8.16 -9.22
C LYS A 63 -7.31 -9.47 -9.42
N ASP A 64 -6.27 -9.42 -10.25
CA ASP A 64 -5.35 -10.55 -10.43
C ASP A 64 -4.61 -10.88 -9.14
N LYS A 65 -4.13 -12.12 -9.00
CA LYS A 65 -3.30 -12.56 -7.87
C LYS A 65 -2.14 -11.59 -7.55
N ARG A 66 -1.46 -11.09 -8.59
CA ARG A 66 -0.35 -10.13 -8.40
C ARG A 66 -0.82 -8.77 -7.89
N ALA A 67 -2.02 -8.32 -8.28
CA ALA A 67 -2.59 -7.08 -7.78
C ALA A 67 -2.95 -7.22 -6.30
N LEU A 68 -3.55 -8.35 -5.91
CA LEU A 68 -3.88 -8.68 -4.52
C LEU A 68 -2.61 -8.74 -3.64
N GLU A 69 -1.53 -9.36 -4.13
CA GLU A 69 -0.24 -9.40 -3.40
C GLU A 69 0.33 -7.99 -3.15
N ILE A 70 0.28 -7.11 -4.16
CA ILE A 70 0.76 -5.72 -4.04
C ILE A 70 -0.11 -4.95 -3.05
N GLU A 71 -1.42 -5.13 -3.13
CA GLU A 71 -2.39 -4.49 -2.23
C GLU A 71 -2.19 -4.92 -0.77
N GLU A 72 -2.02 -6.22 -0.52
CA GLU A 72 -1.74 -6.76 0.81
C GLU A 72 -0.42 -6.19 1.36
N MET A 73 0.61 -6.13 0.53
CA MET A 73 1.91 -5.54 0.90
C MET A 73 1.76 -4.06 1.27
N GLN A 74 1.00 -3.29 0.48
CA GLN A 74 0.73 -1.88 0.75
C GLN A 74 -0.08 -1.68 2.03
N LEU A 75 -1.10 -2.51 2.28
CA LEU A 75 -1.90 -2.47 3.51
C LEU A 75 -1.04 -2.79 4.73
N LYS A 76 -0.17 -3.80 4.63
CA LYS A 76 0.74 -4.19 5.70
C LYS A 76 1.73 -3.08 6.01
N GLN A 77 2.32 -2.47 4.99
CA GLN A 77 3.25 -1.35 5.16
C GLN A 77 2.53 -0.14 5.76
N ALA A 78 1.37 0.24 5.22
CA ALA A 78 0.58 1.36 5.73
C ALA A 78 0.19 1.15 7.19
N LYS A 79 -0.22 -0.06 7.59
CA LYS A 79 -0.53 -0.39 8.98
C LYS A 79 0.71 -0.28 9.88
N LYS A 80 1.86 -0.77 9.40
CA LYS A 80 3.13 -0.72 10.14
C LYS A 80 3.56 0.73 10.38
N ASP A 81 3.64 1.54 9.33
CA ASP A 81 4.07 2.95 9.41
C ASP A 81 3.19 3.73 10.38
N LEU A 82 1.87 3.54 10.26
CA LEU A 82 0.90 4.16 11.16
C LEU A 82 1.12 3.67 12.60
N SER A 83 1.23 2.36 12.83
CA SER A 83 1.42 1.85 14.20
C SER A 83 2.70 2.36 14.86
N GLU A 84 3.78 2.55 14.09
CA GLU A 84 5.02 3.14 14.59
C GLU A 84 4.84 4.62 14.93
N GLU A 85 4.15 5.39 14.09
CA GLU A 85 3.80 6.80 14.35
C GLU A 85 2.99 6.94 15.64
N LEU A 86 1.96 6.12 15.82
CA LEU A 86 1.13 6.12 17.02
C LEU A 86 1.96 5.75 18.26
N GLN A 87 2.79 4.71 18.20
CA GLN A 87 3.64 4.32 19.34
C GLN A 87 4.60 5.43 19.79
N ILE A 88 5.18 6.17 18.84
CA ILE A 88 6.08 7.30 19.15
C ILE A 88 5.31 8.43 19.84
N LEU A 89 4.13 8.76 19.31
CA LEU A 89 3.28 9.81 19.88
C LEU A 89 2.75 9.43 21.27
N GLU A 90 2.26 8.20 21.43
CA GLU A 90 1.82 7.66 22.73
C GLU A 90 2.96 7.70 23.74
N ALA A 91 4.17 7.27 23.38
CA ALA A 91 5.31 7.32 24.27
C ALA A 91 5.62 8.75 24.74
N GLY A 92 5.51 9.75 23.86
CA GLY A 92 5.66 11.16 24.19
C GLY A 92 4.59 11.65 25.17
N LEU A 93 3.33 11.32 24.91
CA LEU A 93 2.20 11.72 25.74
C LEU A 93 2.26 11.08 27.13
N PHE A 94 2.51 9.77 27.20
CA PHE A 94 2.65 9.05 28.48
C PHE A 94 3.85 9.52 29.29
N SER A 95 4.94 9.95 28.64
CA SER A 95 6.07 10.59 29.34
C SER A 95 5.63 11.88 30.04
N ARG A 96 4.79 12.69 29.38
CA ARG A 96 4.23 13.91 29.97
C ARG A 96 3.22 13.61 31.07
N ILE A 97 2.31 12.65 30.88
CA ILE A 97 1.37 12.19 31.91
C ILE A 97 2.12 11.70 33.16
N ARG A 98 3.19 10.91 32.98
CA ARG A 98 4.06 10.46 34.09
C ARG A 98 4.65 11.63 34.86
N ALA A 99 5.13 12.67 34.18
CA ALA A 99 5.69 13.84 34.83
C ALA A 99 4.65 14.57 35.70
N VAL A 100 3.41 14.71 35.20
CA VAL A 100 2.29 15.32 35.94
C VAL A 100 1.90 14.46 37.16
N LEU A 101 1.78 13.14 36.99
CA LEU A 101 1.43 12.21 38.07
C LEU A 101 2.47 12.18 39.19
N VAL A 102 3.76 12.18 38.85
CA VAL A 102 4.85 12.24 39.85
C VAL A 102 4.85 13.58 40.58
N ALA A 103 4.63 14.69 39.87
CA ALA A 103 4.48 16.02 40.49
C ALA A 103 3.22 16.13 41.37
N GLY A 104 2.23 15.27 41.12
CA GLY A 104 1.01 15.11 41.90
C GLY A 104 1.14 14.25 43.17
N GLY A 105 2.34 13.71 43.43
CA GLY A 105 2.60 12.90 44.62
C GLY A 105 2.43 11.39 44.43
N VAL A 106 2.27 10.90 43.20
CA VAL A 106 2.23 9.46 42.94
C VAL A 106 3.66 8.90 42.85
N GLU A 107 3.93 7.81 43.58
CA GLU A 107 5.24 7.16 43.57
C GLU A 107 5.57 6.56 42.20
N ALA A 108 6.75 6.90 41.67
CA ALA A 108 7.22 6.44 40.36
C ALA A 108 7.31 4.90 40.25
N GLU A 109 7.73 4.23 41.32
CA GLU A 109 7.85 2.77 41.36
C GLU A 109 6.50 2.03 41.29
N LYS A 110 5.42 2.66 41.79
CA LYS A 110 4.07 2.12 41.70
C LYS A 110 3.50 2.35 40.29
N LEU A 111 3.84 3.47 39.67
CA LEU A 111 3.43 3.80 38.29
C LEU A 111 4.00 2.83 37.27
N ASP A 112 5.30 2.53 37.36
CA ASP A 112 6.01 1.72 36.38
C ASP A 112 5.58 0.22 36.42
N LYS A 113 4.92 -0.21 37.51
CA LYS A 113 4.31 -1.56 37.65
C LYS A 113 2.90 -1.65 37.06
N LEU A 114 2.24 -0.52 36.85
CA LEU A 114 0.88 -0.47 36.32
C LEU A 114 0.91 -0.36 34.79
N PRO A 115 -0.03 -1.00 34.08
CA PRO A 115 -0.19 -0.79 32.65
C PRO A 115 -0.56 0.68 32.36
N ARG A 116 -0.05 1.21 31.25
CA ARG A 116 -0.25 2.61 30.83
C ARG A 116 -1.72 2.99 30.70
N ASP A 117 -2.57 2.05 30.31
CA ASP A 117 -4.02 2.23 30.16
C ASP A 117 -4.67 2.69 31.47
N ARG A 118 -4.14 2.25 32.63
CA ARG A 118 -4.68 2.62 33.95
C ARG A 118 -4.15 3.95 34.47
N TRP A 119 -3.16 4.57 33.82
CA TRP A 119 -2.62 5.86 34.27
C TRP A 119 -3.64 6.99 34.10
N LEU A 120 -4.53 6.86 33.11
CA LEU A 120 -5.61 7.81 32.83
C LEU A 120 -6.77 7.72 33.85
N GLU A 121 -6.89 6.59 34.56
CA GLU A 121 -7.92 6.37 35.59
C GLU A 121 -7.49 6.93 36.97
N LEU A 122 -6.22 7.33 37.12
CA LEU A 122 -5.69 7.84 38.38
C LEU A 122 -6.13 9.29 38.57
N GLY A 123 -6.95 9.54 39.60
CA GLY A 123 -7.28 10.88 40.04
C GLY A 123 -6.16 11.52 40.86
N LEU A 124 -5.91 12.79 40.62
CA LEU A 124 -5.01 13.65 41.39
C LEU A 124 -5.80 14.51 42.37
N THR A 125 -5.21 14.76 43.54
CA THR A 125 -5.80 15.64 44.57
C THR A 125 -5.67 17.13 44.21
N ASP A 126 -4.73 17.47 43.33
CA ASP A 126 -4.41 18.84 42.90
C ASP A 126 -5.22 19.20 41.65
N GLU A 127 -6.08 20.22 41.75
CA GLU A 127 -7.05 20.62 40.72
C GLU A 127 -6.38 21.10 39.43
N GLU A 128 -5.26 21.82 39.50
CA GLU A 128 -4.54 22.30 38.31
C GLU A 128 -3.91 21.13 37.54
N LYS A 129 -3.31 20.18 38.27
CA LYS A 129 -2.69 18.98 37.66
C LYS A 129 -3.75 18.01 37.14
N GLN A 130 -4.89 17.91 37.81
CA GLN A 130 -6.02 17.12 37.34
C GLN A 130 -6.54 17.65 36.00
N ASN A 131 -6.72 18.96 35.86
CA ASN A 131 -7.11 19.58 34.58
C ASN A 131 -6.09 19.32 33.47
N GLN A 132 -4.79 19.36 33.78
CA GLN A 132 -3.74 19.01 32.81
C GLN A 132 -3.79 17.54 32.38
N LEU A 133 -4.07 16.64 33.31
CA LEU A 133 -4.20 15.21 33.01
C LEU A 133 -5.42 14.94 32.14
N GLU A 134 -6.54 15.60 32.41
CA GLU A 134 -7.77 15.51 31.60
C GLU A 134 -7.55 16.04 30.17
N GLN A 135 -6.86 17.18 30.00
CA GLN A 135 -6.47 17.68 28.68
C GLN A 135 -5.56 16.70 27.92
N LEU A 136 -4.64 16.02 28.60
CA LEU A 136 -3.78 15.02 27.97
C LEU A 136 -4.55 13.75 27.61
N ALA A 137 -5.55 13.37 28.41
CA ALA A 137 -6.46 12.26 28.12
C ALA A 137 -7.32 12.57 26.88
N GLU A 138 -7.89 13.76 26.80
CA GLU A 138 -8.63 14.20 25.60
C GLU A 138 -7.74 14.20 24.35
N GLN A 139 -6.50 14.69 24.46
CA GLN A 139 -5.53 14.64 23.35
C GLN A 139 -5.20 13.20 22.92
N TYR A 140 -5.10 12.26 23.87
CA TYR A 140 -4.89 10.85 23.57
C TYR A 140 -6.06 10.27 22.76
N ASP A 141 -7.29 10.51 23.23
CA ASP A 141 -8.50 9.99 22.60
C ASP A 141 -8.72 10.61 21.20
N GLU A 142 -8.48 11.92 21.06
CA GLU A 142 -8.54 12.60 19.77
C GLU A 142 -7.50 12.01 18.80
N LEU A 143 -6.26 11.82 19.24
CA LEU A 143 -5.19 11.24 18.43
C LEU A 143 -5.52 9.82 17.98
N LYS A 144 -6.05 8.98 18.88
CA LYS A 144 -6.48 7.63 18.56
C LYS A 144 -7.61 7.63 17.54
N HIS A 145 -8.58 8.52 17.69
CA HIS A 145 -9.69 8.65 16.76
C HIS A 145 -9.24 9.16 15.38
N GLU A 146 -8.36 10.16 15.32
CA GLU A 146 -7.74 10.61 14.08
C GLU A 146 -6.97 9.48 13.39
N PHE A 147 -6.27 8.67 14.18
CA PHE A 147 -5.48 7.57 13.68
C PHE A 147 -6.34 6.49 13.03
N GLU A 148 -7.45 6.10 13.67
CA GLU A 148 -8.43 5.18 13.10
C GLU A 148 -8.99 5.71 11.77
N LYS A 149 -9.36 6.99 11.72
CA LYS A 149 -9.80 7.66 10.48
C LYS A 149 -8.71 7.63 9.40
N LYS A 150 -7.46 7.92 9.75
CA LYS A 150 -6.33 7.89 8.80
C LYS A 150 -6.08 6.48 8.26
N LEU A 151 -6.18 5.46 9.11
CA LEU A 151 -6.01 4.06 8.73
C LEU A 151 -7.13 3.62 7.79
N GLU A 152 -8.39 3.92 8.12
CA GLU A 152 -9.54 3.62 7.28
C GLU A 152 -9.44 4.34 5.92
N ALA A 153 -9.09 5.63 5.92
CA ALA A 153 -8.89 6.40 4.70
C ALA A 153 -7.77 5.82 3.83
N LYS A 154 -6.63 5.41 4.41
CA LYS A 154 -5.54 4.74 3.66
C LYS A 154 -6.00 3.39 3.11
N ARG A 155 -6.67 2.57 3.92
CA ARG A 155 -7.21 1.27 3.49
C ARG A 155 -8.18 1.44 2.33
N ARG A 156 -9.10 2.40 2.43
CA ARG A 156 -10.05 2.72 1.37
C ARG A 156 -9.35 3.13 0.09
N LYS A 157 -8.35 4.02 0.15
CA LYS A 157 -7.57 4.43 -1.02
C LYS A 157 -6.82 3.28 -1.70
N ILE A 158 -6.33 2.30 -0.94
CA ILE A 158 -5.62 1.12 -1.46
C ILE A 158 -6.61 0.11 -2.07
N THR A 159 -7.78 -0.05 -1.46
CA THR A 159 -8.77 -1.05 -1.90
C THR A 159 -9.64 -0.57 -3.05
N GLN A 160 -9.95 0.73 -3.07
CA GLN A 160 -10.78 1.37 -4.08
C GLN A 160 -10.16 1.20 -5.46
N GLY A 161 -11.00 0.85 -6.44
CA GLY A 161 -10.57 0.77 -7.84
C GLY A 161 -10.13 2.13 -8.38
N ASP A 162 -9.25 2.09 -9.36
CA ASP A 162 -8.70 3.29 -9.97
C ASP A 162 -9.64 3.86 -11.04
N ASP A 163 -9.71 5.19 -11.11
CA ASP A 163 -10.39 5.88 -12.20
C ASP A 163 -9.51 5.91 -13.45
N LEU A 164 -9.78 4.98 -14.36
CA LEU A 164 -9.05 4.82 -15.61
C LEU A 164 -9.81 5.44 -16.78
N ALA A 165 -9.09 5.87 -17.82
CA ALA A 165 -9.67 6.38 -19.06
C ALA A 165 -10.64 5.36 -19.72
N PRO A 166 -11.77 5.79 -20.31
CA PRO A 166 -12.82 4.89 -20.79
C PRO A 166 -12.28 3.78 -21.70
N GLY A 167 -12.74 2.55 -21.48
CA GLY A 167 -12.26 1.35 -22.21
C GLY A 167 -10.99 0.69 -21.66
N VAL A 168 -10.26 1.33 -20.73
CA VAL A 168 -9.07 0.73 -20.08
C VAL A 168 -9.45 -0.05 -18.82
N LEU A 169 -9.30 -1.38 -18.85
CA LEU A 169 -9.63 -2.23 -17.69
C LEU A 169 -8.56 -2.20 -16.60
N LYS A 170 -7.29 -2.19 -17.01
CA LYS A 170 -6.13 -2.27 -16.13
C LYS A 170 -4.90 -1.63 -16.79
N ILE A 171 -4.05 -1.02 -15.98
CA ILE A 171 -2.75 -0.48 -16.39
C ILE A 171 -1.68 -1.10 -15.49
N VAL A 172 -0.55 -1.50 -16.08
CA VAL A 172 0.63 -1.89 -15.31
C VAL A 172 1.75 -0.92 -15.66
N LYS A 173 2.23 -0.19 -14.65
CA LYS A 173 3.42 0.66 -14.77
C LYS A 173 4.59 -0.10 -14.19
N VAL A 174 5.69 -0.13 -14.94
CA VAL A 174 6.93 -0.74 -14.47
C VAL A 174 8.03 0.31 -14.49
N TYR A 175 8.71 0.45 -13.36
CA TYR A 175 9.80 1.39 -13.18
C TYR A 175 11.13 0.66 -13.33
N LEU A 176 11.93 1.13 -14.29
CA LEU A 176 13.23 0.58 -14.64
C LEU A 176 14.33 1.57 -14.26
N ALA A 177 15.24 1.17 -13.39
CA ALA A 177 16.46 1.92 -13.10
C ALA A 177 17.54 1.54 -14.11
N VAL A 178 17.95 2.51 -14.93
CA VAL A 178 18.98 2.35 -15.96
C VAL A 178 20.24 3.05 -15.49
N LYS A 179 21.38 2.37 -15.56
CA LYS A 179 22.69 2.98 -15.32
C LYS A 179 23.39 3.18 -16.65
N THR A 180 23.42 4.41 -17.16
CA THR A 180 24.16 4.78 -18.37
C THR A 180 25.63 4.98 -18.02
N PRO A 181 26.57 4.16 -18.52
CA PRO A 181 28.00 4.45 -18.41
C PRO A 181 28.31 5.74 -19.18
N TYR A 182 29.21 6.57 -18.64
CA TYR A 182 29.74 7.69 -19.41
C TYR A 182 30.47 7.16 -20.66
N PRO A 183 30.28 7.77 -21.83
CA PRO A 183 31.04 7.39 -23.01
C PRO A 183 32.53 7.63 -22.75
N ALA A 184 33.36 6.61 -22.98
CA ALA A 184 34.81 6.74 -22.99
C ALA A 184 35.21 7.54 -24.24
N TRP A 185 36.07 8.54 -24.07
CA TRP A 185 36.67 9.34 -25.14
C TRP A 185 37.83 8.62 -25.80
#